data_AF-A0AAW5EDN5-F1
#
_entry.id   AF-A0AAW5EDN5-F1
#
_cell.length_a   1.000
_cell.length_b   1.000
_cell.length_c   1.000
_cell.angle_alpha   90.00
_cell.angle_beta   90.00
_cell.angle_gamma   90.00
#
_symmetry.space_group_name_H-M   'P 1'
#
loop_
_entity.id
_entity.type
_entity.pdbx_description
1 polymer ?
#
loop_
_entity_poly.entity_id
_entity_poly.type
_entity_poly.pdbx_seq_one_letter_code
_entity_poly.pdbx_strand_id
1 'polypeptide(L)'
;DETKIFEVREGEIYEYGVTPEQFGFKRAFHSEIMGGNAYENAKDLKDILSGKIQGAKFDIVVLNSMFALYTANKVSTPLKAKDIILEAIYSGKVMEYFRSLNDKA
;
A
#
# COMPACT_ATOMS: atom_id res chain seq x y z
N ASP A 1 -17.47 0.62 -0.71
CA ASP A 1 -17.26 0.83 -2.16
C ASP A 1 -16.24 -0.13 -2.75
N GLU A 2 -16.41 -0.49 -4.02
CA GLU A 2 -15.38 -1.16 -4.82
C GLU A 2 -14.52 -0.12 -5.55
N THR A 3 -13.30 -0.49 -5.92
CA THR A 3 -12.43 0.33 -6.77
C THR A 3 -12.54 -0.17 -8.20
N LYS A 4 -12.87 0.73 -9.12
CA LYS A 4 -12.86 0.46 -10.56
C LYS A 4 -11.43 0.54 -11.09
N ILE A 5 -10.98 -0.49 -11.79
CA ILE A 5 -9.65 -0.62 -12.37
C ILE A 5 -9.76 -0.63 -13.90
N PHE A 6 -8.86 0.12 -14.53
CA PHE A 6 -8.56 0.06 -15.96
C PHE A 6 -7.10 -0.32 -16.11
N GLU A 7 -6.84 -1.60 -16.33
CA GLU A 7 -5.49 -2.15 -16.46
C GLU A 7 -5.05 -2.15 -17.92
N VAL A 8 -3.96 -1.45 -18.22
CA VAL A 8 -3.32 -1.49 -19.54
C VAL A 8 -2.24 -2.56 -19.52
N ARG A 9 -2.43 -3.63 -20.31
CA ARG A 9 -1.47 -4.73 -20.41
C ARG A 9 -1.44 -5.25 -21.84
N GLU A 10 -0.23 -5.42 -22.38
CA GLU A 10 -0.02 -5.97 -23.73
C GLU A 10 -0.75 -5.18 -24.85
N GLY A 11 -0.90 -3.87 -24.68
CA GLY A 11 -1.60 -3.01 -25.64
C GLY A 11 -3.12 -3.02 -25.53
N GLU A 12 -3.69 -3.85 -24.64
CA GLU A 12 -5.12 -3.97 -24.38
C GLU A 12 -5.51 -3.28 -23.06
N ILE A 13 -6.78 -2.91 -22.94
CA ILE A 13 -7.36 -2.36 -21.70
C ILE A 13 -8.33 -3.38 -21.11
N TYR A 14 -8.06 -3.78 -19.86
CA TYR A 14 -8.93 -4.64 -19.07
C TYR A 14 -9.66 -3.83 -18.01
N GLU A 15 -10.99 -3.90 -17.99
CA GLU A 15 -11.83 -3.21 -17.04
C GLU A 15 -12.41 -4.20 -16.01
N TYR A 16 -12.21 -3.93 -14.72
CA TYR A 16 -12.77 -4.76 -13.65
C TYR A 16 -12.89 -3.99 -12.32
N GLY A 17 -13.69 -4.51 -11.41
CA GLY A 17 -13.85 -4.00 -10.05
C GLY A 17 -13.04 -4.82 -9.04
N VAL A 18 -12.50 -4.16 -8.02
CA VAL A 18 -11.83 -4.82 -6.90
C VAL A 18 -12.36 -4.35 -5.55
N THR A 19 -12.36 -5.24 -4.57
CA THR A 19 -12.74 -4.92 -3.18
C THR A 19 -11.62 -5.28 -2.21
N PRO A 20 -11.52 -4.59 -1.04
CA PRO A 20 -10.52 -4.91 -0.02
C PRO A 20 -10.52 -6.39 0.41
N GLU A 21 -11.70 -7.01 0.46
CA GLU A 21 -11.88 -8.39 0.94
C GLU A 21 -11.22 -9.42 0.04
N GLN A 22 -11.13 -9.17 -1.28
CA GLN A 22 -10.43 -10.04 -2.22
C GLN A 22 -8.93 -10.17 -1.90
N PHE A 23 -8.37 -9.24 -1.13
CA PHE A 23 -6.98 -9.21 -0.68
C PHE A 23 -6.83 -9.47 0.83
N GLY A 24 -7.93 -9.89 1.49
CA GLY A 24 -7.96 -10.18 2.92
C GLY A 24 -7.95 -8.95 3.82
N PHE A 25 -8.37 -7.79 3.32
CA PHE A 25 -8.57 -6.58 4.12
C PHE A 25 -10.06 -6.38 4.43
N LYS A 26 -10.34 -5.65 5.51
CA LYS A 26 -11.70 -5.25 5.85
C LYS A 26 -12.02 -3.92 5.19
N ARG A 27 -13.30 -3.68 4.91
CA ARG A 27 -13.77 -2.32 4.61
C ARG A 27 -13.57 -1.45 5.84
N ALA A 28 -13.20 -0.20 5.57
CA ALA A 28 -13.07 0.84 6.57
C ALA A 28 -13.94 2.04 6.17
N PHE A 29 -14.36 2.82 7.15
CA PHE A 29 -14.99 4.11 6.93
C PHE A 29 -13.95 5.12 6.44
N HIS A 30 -14.39 6.09 5.65
CA HIS A 30 -13.51 7.15 5.15
C HIS A 30 -12.80 7.90 6.29
N SER A 31 -13.47 8.08 7.44
CA SER A 31 -12.90 8.70 8.64
C SER A 31 -11.69 7.94 9.21
N GLU A 32 -11.61 6.62 9.00
CA GLU A 32 -10.51 5.79 9.53
C GLU A 32 -9.23 5.94 8.70
N ILE A 33 -9.33 6.35 7.44
CA ILE A 33 -8.19 6.58 6.54
C ILE A 33 -7.86 8.06 6.34
N MET A 34 -8.65 8.95 6.95
CA MET A 34 -8.51 10.40 6.79
C MET A 34 -7.14 10.87 7.31
N GLY A 35 -6.48 11.69 6.50
CA GLY A 35 -5.27 12.41 6.89
C GLY A 35 -5.58 13.55 7.86
N GLY A 36 -4.60 13.91 8.68
CA GLY A 36 -4.64 15.06 9.56
C GLY A 36 -3.88 16.25 8.99
N ASN A 37 -3.33 17.06 9.88
CA ASN A 37 -2.39 18.12 9.53
C ASN A 37 -1.02 17.55 9.09
N ALA A 38 -0.09 18.42 8.68
CA ALA A 38 1.22 18.01 8.18
C ALA A 38 2.04 17.17 9.17
N TYR A 39 2.04 17.54 10.47
CA TYR A 39 2.77 16.81 11.50
C TYR A 39 2.16 15.44 11.76
N GLU A 40 0.83 15.36 11.79
CA GLU A 40 0.09 14.10 11.95
C GLU A 40 0.35 13.16 10.76
N ASN A 41 0.25 13.66 9.53
CA ASN A 41 0.50 12.86 8.33
C ASN A 41 1.96 12.36 8.26
N ALA A 42 2.93 13.20 8.64
CA ALA A 42 4.33 12.79 8.67
C ALA A 42 4.60 11.70 9.74
N LYS A 43 3.93 11.80 10.89
CA LYS A 43 4.00 10.76 11.94
C LYS A 43 3.32 9.47 11.47
N ASP A 44 2.10 9.55 10.93
CA ASP A 44 1.36 8.41 10.43
C ASP A 44 2.15 7.67 9.34
N LEU A 45 2.75 8.40 8.39
CA LEU A 45 3.61 7.81 7.38
C LEU A 45 4.76 7.01 8.01
N LYS A 46 5.53 7.61 8.93
CA LYS A 46 6.65 6.91 9.59
C LYS A 46 6.18 5.70 10.39
N ASP A 47 5.09 5.83 11.13
CA ASP A 47 4.52 4.75 11.93
C ASP A 47 3.96 3.61 11.04
N ILE A 48 3.43 3.91 9.85
CA ILE A 48 3.01 2.90 8.86
C ILE A 48 4.23 2.18 8.27
N LEU A 49 5.22 2.95 7.79
CA LEU A 49 6.42 2.40 7.17
C LEU A 49 7.26 1.55 8.13
N SER A 50 7.18 1.82 9.44
CA SER A 50 7.81 1.00 10.49
C SER A 50 6.94 -0.17 10.96
N GLY A 51 5.73 -0.33 10.43
CA GLY A 51 4.77 -1.37 10.86
C GLY A 51 4.15 -1.15 12.24
N LYS A 52 4.28 0.05 12.82
CA LYS A 52 3.76 0.39 14.17
C LYS A 52 2.27 0.70 14.15
N ILE A 53 1.77 1.42 13.14
CA ILE A 53 0.33 1.56 12.91
C ILE A 53 -0.17 0.33 12.16
N GLN A 54 -1.31 -0.19 12.60
CA GLN A 54 -2.04 -1.30 11.99
C GLN A 54 -3.51 -0.88 11.77
N GLY A 55 -4.25 -1.63 10.96
CA GLY A 55 -5.65 -1.33 10.62
C GLY A 55 -5.79 -0.45 9.38
N ALA A 56 -6.90 0.28 9.24
CA ALA A 56 -7.34 0.87 7.97
C ALA A 56 -6.27 1.69 7.21
N LYS A 57 -5.51 2.56 7.90
CA LYS A 57 -4.42 3.35 7.29
C LYS A 57 -3.25 2.50 6.82
N PHE A 58 -2.94 1.43 7.54
CA PHE A 58 -1.90 0.49 7.13
C PHE A 58 -2.37 -0.37 5.95
N ASP A 59 -3.58 -0.92 6.07
CA ASP A 59 -4.19 -1.81 5.09
C ASP A 59 -4.31 -1.15 3.71
N ILE A 60 -4.73 0.12 3.65
CA ILE A 60 -4.84 0.85 2.38
C ILE A 60 -3.46 1.10 1.73
N VAL A 61 -2.41 1.30 2.52
CA VAL A 61 -1.03 1.46 2.01
C VAL A 61 -0.50 0.14 1.47
N VAL A 62 -0.73 -0.97 2.19
CA VAL A 62 -0.35 -2.31 1.71
C VAL A 62 -1.10 -2.65 0.42
N LEU A 63 -2.42 -2.43 0.38
CA LEU A 63 -3.24 -2.72 -0.80
C LEU A 63 -2.77 -1.92 -2.04
N ASN A 64 -2.54 -0.62 -1.91
CA ASN A 64 -2.00 0.18 -3.02
C ASN A 64 -0.60 -0.29 -3.45
N SER A 65 0.24 -0.65 -2.48
CA SER A 65 1.59 -1.17 -2.76
C SER A 65 1.56 -2.51 -3.50
N MET A 66 0.54 -3.35 -3.26
CA MET A 66 0.35 -4.62 -3.98
C MET A 66 0.14 -4.38 -5.48
N PHE A 67 -0.69 -3.39 -5.84
CA PHE A 67 -0.88 -3.00 -7.24
C PHE A 67 0.37 -2.32 -7.82
N ALA A 68 1.10 -1.53 -7.03
CA ALA A 68 2.35 -0.92 -7.48
C ALA A 68 3.43 -1.98 -7.83
N LEU A 69 3.58 -3.03 -7.02
CA LEU A 69 4.51 -4.13 -7.33
C LEU A 69 4.05 -4.96 -8.53
N TYR A 70 2.74 -5.15 -8.68
CA TYR A 70 2.17 -5.82 -9.85
C TYR A 70 2.46 -5.05 -11.14
N THR A 71 2.16 -3.74 -11.19
CA THR A 71 2.41 -2.91 -12.38
C THR A 71 3.91 -2.73 -12.67
N ALA A 72 4.77 -2.86 -11.66
CA ALA A 72 6.23 -2.89 -11.80
C ALA A 72 6.78 -4.27 -12.23
N ASN A 73 5.92 -5.22 -12.63
CA ASN A 73 6.28 -6.59 -13.01
C ASN A 73 7.12 -7.35 -11.97
N LYS A 74 6.94 -7.04 -10.67
CA LYS A 74 7.64 -7.74 -9.57
C LYS A 74 6.91 -8.98 -9.11
N VAL A 75 5.59 -9.06 -9.37
CA VAL A 75 4.75 -10.21 -9.08
C VAL A 75 3.75 -10.42 -10.22
N SER A 76 3.28 -11.66 -10.39
CA SER A 76 2.33 -12.00 -11.47
C SER A 76 0.87 -11.62 -11.17
N THR A 77 0.55 -11.34 -9.90
CA THR A 77 -0.78 -10.86 -9.46
C THR A 77 -0.60 -9.95 -8.25
N PRO A 78 -1.50 -8.98 -8.00
CA PRO A 78 -1.41 -8.13 -6.81
C PRO A 78 -1.41 -8.94 -5.50
N LEU A 79 -2.18 -10.05 -5.43
CA LEU A 79 -2.26 -10.88 -4.22
C LEU A 79 -0.88 -11.42 -3.78
N LYS A 80 0.00 -11.78 -4.73
CA LYS A 80 1.35 -12.29 -4.45
C LYS A 80 2.31 -11.25 -3.87
N ALA A 81 1.98 -9.97 -3.94
CA ALA A 81 2.83 -8.90 -3.39
C ALA A 81 2.71 -8.76 -1.86
N LYS A 82 1.62 -9.25 -1.25
CA LYS A 82 1.30 -8.96 0.15
C LYS A 82 2.42 -9.39 1.10
N ASP A 83 2.88 -10.63 1.00
CA ASP A 83 3.89 -11.17 1.91
C ASP A 83 5.25 -10.47 1.74
N ILE A 84 5.62 -10.12 0.50
CA ILE A 84 6.85 -9.37 0.20
C ILE A 84 6.82 -7.98 0.86
N ILE A 85 5.67 -7.30 0.77
CA ILE A 85 5.48 -5.96 1.37
C ILE A 85 5.55 -6.05 2.89
N LEU A 86 4.84 -7.00 3.49
CA LEU A 86 4.83 -7.19 4.94
C LEU A 86 6.21 -7.57 5.47
N GLU A 87 6.94 -8.46 4.80
CA GLU A 87 8.33 -8.80 5.15
C GLU A 87 9.23 -7.55 5.08
N ALA A 88 9.13 -6.75 4.01
CA ALA A 88 9.94 -5.55 3.85
C ALA A 88 9.66 -4.48 4.94
N ILE A 89 8.39 -4.32 5.33
CA ILE A 89 8.00 -3.41 6.41
C ILE A 89 8.51 -3.93 7.75
N TYR A 90 8.21 -5.18 8.11
CA TYR A 90 8.54 -5.73 9.43
C TYR A 90 10.02 -6.02 9.63
N SER A 91 10.78 -6.26 8.55
CA SER A 91 12.24 -6.33 8.61
C SER A 91 12.92 -4.97 8.78
N GLY A 92 12.17 -3.87 8.70
CA GLY A 92 12.70 -2.51 8.82
C GLY A 92 13.32 -1.93 7.54
N LYS A 93 13.48 -2.74 6.48
CA LYS A 93 14.07 -2.33 5.20
C LYS A 93 13.39 -1.09 4.61
N VAL A 94 12.07 -1.00 4.73
CA VAL A 94 11.30 0.17 4.24
C VAL A 94 11.68 1.45 4.99
N MET A 95 11.82 1.39 6.32
CA MET A 95 12.23 2.55 7.12
C MET A 95 13.69 2.93 6.92
N GLU A 96 14.58 1.95 6.74
CA GLU A 96 15.98 2.19 6.41
C GLU A 96 16.10 2.92 5.07
N TYR A 97 15.37 2.46 4.05
CA TYR A 97 15.32 3.12 2.75
C TYR A 97 14.78 4.55 2.87
N PHE A 98 13.67 4.75 3.59
CA PHE A 98 13.11 6.08 3.82
C PHE A 98 14.09 7.04 4.49
N ARG A 99 14.86 6.59 5.49
CA ARG A 99 15.91 7.41 6.13
C ARG A 99 17.02 7.75 5.15
N SER A 100 17.47 6.79 4.35
CA SER A 100 18.54 7.00 3.35
C SER A 100 18.19 8.03 2.27
N LEU A 101 16.90 8.29 2.03
CA LEU A 101 16.46 9.35 1.13
C LEU A 101 16.57 10.74 1.77
N ASN A 102 16.29 10.85 3.07
CA ASN A 102 16.39 12.11 3.80
C ASN A 102 17.84 12.53 4.02
N ASP A 103 18.76 11.57 4.17
CA ASP A 103 20.19 11.87 4.32
C ASP A 103 20.84 12.37 3.02
N LYS A 104 20.14 12.22 1.87
CA LYS A 104 20.60 12.66 0.55
C LYS A 104 19.99 13.99 0.10
N ALA A 105 19.10 14.57 0.91
CA ALA A 105 18.44 15.85 0.65
C ALA A 105 19.13 16.98 1.44
#